data_AF-A0A7C3WXN4-F1
#
_entry.id   AF-A0A7C3WXN4-F1
#
_cell.length_a   1.000
_cell.length_b   1.000
_cell.length_c   1.000
_cell.angle_alpha   90.00
_cell.angle_beta   90.00
_cell.angle_gamma   90.00
#
_symmetry.space_group_name_H-M   'P 1'
#
loop_
_entity.id
_entity.type
_entity.pdbx_description
1 polymer ?
#
loop_
_entity_poly.entity_id
_entity_poly.type
_entity_poly.pdbx_seq_one_letter_code
_entity_poly.pdbx_strand_id
1 'polypeptide(L)'
;MDFSSKYYACLALLEDETAKLYEKFIDRCKENLLKLFLLNILYETKKHKELLFQIANLKNKEPQLPDVEECEKEAGYLIKESLEKIQFLKMQIDQDIPIIDVMKKLIDFEESISEEYLITIHGKALKNLESDPIVKEIVKYIADDEKRHIHLLKVSCKILKKALK
;
A
#
# COMPACT_ATOMS: atom_id res chain seq x y z
N MET A 1 -5.35 23.73 0.34
CA MET A 1 -4.86 22.96 1.49
C MET A 1 -3.53 22.39 1.03
N ASP A 2 -2.43 22.98 1.49
CA ASP A 2 -1.11 22.34 1.40
C ASP A 2 -1.24 21.05 2.22
N PHE A 3 -1.08 19.88 1.60
CA PHE A 3 -1.16 18.65 2.39
C PHE A 3 0.01 18.65 3.36
N SER A 4 -0.30 18.45 4.64
CA SER A 4 0.71 18.52 5.68
C SER A 4 1.71 17.38 5.47
N SER A 5 2.98 17.59 5.83
CA SER A 5 3.98 16.53 5.95
C SER A 5 3.44 15.27 6.64
N LYS A 6 2.48 15.42 7.56
CA LYS A 6 1.85 14.32 8.28
C LYS A 6 0.99 13.44 7.39
N TYR A 7 0.33 13.97 6.37
CA TYR A 7 -0.42 13.15 5.41
C TYR A 7 0.50 12.17 4.68
N TYR A 8 1.63 12.66 4.15
CA TYR A 8 2.64 11.79 3.51
C TYR A 8 3.24 10.79 4.50
N ALA A 9 3.42 11.19 5.76
CA ALA A 9 3.88 10.26 6.80
C ALA A 9 2.85 9.15 7.09
N CYS A 10 1.55 9.45 7.01
CA CYS A 10 0.48 8.46 7.13
C CYS A 10 0.41 7.50 5.94
N LEU A 11 0.62 7.99 4.72
CA LEU A 11 0.78 7.11 3.57
C LEU A 11 2.02 6.22 3.72
N ALA A 12 3.13 6.76 4.23
CA ALA A 12 4.33 5.97 4.51
C ALA A 12 4.08 4.88 5.56
N LEU A 13 3.27 5.15 6.60
CA LEU A 13 2.84 4.13 7.57
C LEU A 13 2.00 3.04 6.92
N LEU A 14 1.07 3.42 6.04
CA LEU A 14 0.24 2.48 5.30
C LEU A 14 1.09 1.53 4.45
N GLU A 15 2.04 2.07 3.70
CA GLU A 15 3.00 1.28 2.90
C GLU A 15 3.88 0.38 3.78
N ASP A 16 4.33 0.86 4.96
CA ASP A 16 5.11 0.04 5.90
C ASP A 16 4.31 -1.17 6.40
N GLU A 17 3.04 -0.95 6.78
CA GLU A 17 2.17 -2.01 7.24
C GLU A 17 1.78 -2.99 6.12
N THR A 18 1.60 -2.51 4.89
CA THR A 18 1.38 -3.31 3.68
C THR A 18 2.62 -4.15 3.34
N ALA A 19 3.83 -3.59 3.45
CA ALA A 19 5.06 -4.34 3.25
C ALA A 19 5.19 -5.51 4.25
N LYS A 20 4.88 -5.28 5.53
CA LYS A 20 4.86 -6.35 6.56
C LYS A 20 3.80 -7.42 6.26
N LEU A 21 2.67 -7.05 5.64
CA LEU A 21 1.66 -8.00 5.19
C LEU A 21 2.22 -8.89 4.06
N TYR A 22 2.90 -8.29 3.09
CA TYR A 22 3.56 -9.04 2.02
C TYR A 22 4.65 -9.99 2.53
N GLU A 23 5.46 -9.57 3.51
CA GLU A 23 6.47 -10.44 4.15
C GLU A 23 5.83 -11.71 4.72
N LYS A 24 4.78 -11.56 5.54
CA LYS A 24 4.00 -12.69 6.08
C LYS A 24 3.43 -13.58 4.97
N PHE A 25 2.95 -12.96 3.90
CA PHE A 25 2.34 -13.69 2.79
C PHE A 25 3.38 -14.49 1.98
N ILE A 26 4.57 -13.95 1.78
CA ILE A 26 5.70 -14.61 1.12
C ILE A 26 6.18 -15.82 1.92
N ASP A 27 6.33 -15.68 3.24
CA ASP A 27 6.80 -16.76 4.12
C ASP A 27 5.90 -17.99 4.03
N ARG A 28 4.59 -17.76 3.87
CA ARG A 28 3.59 -18.82 3.76
C ARG A 28 3.45 -19.41 2.36
N CYS A 29 3.93 -18.71 1.34
CA CYS A 29 3.80 -19.13 -0.05
C CYS A 29 4.75 -20.31 -0.38
N LYS A 30 4.23 -21.41 -0.90
CA LYS A 30 5.06 -22.56 -1.33
C LYS A 30 5.47 -22.49 -2.81
N GLU A 31 4.70 -21.80 -3.62
CA GLU A 31 4.95 -21.67 -5.06
C GLU A 31 6.05 -20.65 -5.34
N ASN A 32 7.13 -21.06 -6.02
CA ASN A 32 8.32 -20.23 -6.25
C ASN A 32 8.02 -19.05 -7.19
N LEU A 33 7.22 -19.26 -8.23
CA LEU A 33 6.84 -18.19 -9.16
C LEU A 33 5.96 -17.14 -8.47
N LEU A 34 5.07 -17.59 -7.59
CA LEU A 34 4.25 -16.68 -6.78
C LEU A 34 5.11 -15.89 -5.79
N LYS A 35 6.04 -16.55 -5.10
CA LYS A 35 7.03 -15.89 -4.23
C LYS A 35 7.78 -14.80 -4.98
N LEU A 36 8.21 -15.06 -6.21
CA LEU A 36 8.93 -14.08 -7.02
C LEU A 36 8.07 -12.84 -7.32
N PHE A 37 6.79 -13.03 -7.71
CA PHE A 37 5.88 -11.90 -7.91
C PHE A 37 5.64 -11.10 -6.65
N LEU A 38 5.42 -11.77 -5.52
CA LEU A 38 5.18 -11.12 -4.23
C LEU A 38 6.42 -10.37 -3.73
N LEU A 39 7.62 -10.92 -3.94
CA LEU A 39 8.87 -10.23 -3.64
C LEU A 39 9.03 -8.96 -4.47
N ASN A 40 8.68 -9.00 -5.76
CA ASN A 40 8.71 -7.79 -6.59
C ASN A 40 7.79 -6.70 -6.03
N ILE A 41 6.55 -7.06 -5.67
CA ILE A 41 5.60 -6.12 -5.07
C ILE A 41 6.15 -5.58 -3.74
N LEU A 42 6.64 -6.45 -2.85
CA LEU A 42 7.24 -6.05 -1.58
C LEU A 42 8.37 -5.01 -1.73
N TYR A 43 9.26 -5.20 -2.71
CA TYR A 43 10.34 -4.23 -2.96
C TYR A 43 9.80 -2.88 -3.43
N GLU A 44 8.77 -2.87 -4.28
CA GLU A 44 8.11 -1.64 -4.72
C GLU A 44 7.37 -0.95 -3.57
N THR A 45 6.59 -1.66 -2.76
CA THR A 45 5.92 -1.14 -1.56
C THR A 45 6.93 -0.53 -0.56
N LYS A 46 8.06 -1.20 -0.30
CA LYS A 46 9.12 -0.64 0.57
C LYS A 46 9.74 0.64 0.01
N LYS A 47 9.90 0.71 -1.32
CA LYS A 47 10.34 1.93 -2.01
C LYS A 47 9.30 3.04 -1.88
N HIS A 48 8.00 2.73 -1.97
CA HIS A 48 6.92 3.72 -1.79
C HIS A 48 6.94 4.31 -0.38
N LYS A 49 7.01 3.46 0.66
CA LYS A 49 7.20 3.86 2.06
C LYS A 49 8.34 4.87 2.19
N GLU A 50 9.49 4.56 1.59
CA GLU A 50 10.66 5.42 1.73
C GLU A 50 10.47 6.76 1.02
N LEU A 51 9.96 6.76 -0.20
CA LEU A 51 9.69 7.99 -0.95
C LEU A 51 8.70 8.90 -0.22
N LEU A 52 7.59 8.35 0.27
CA LEU A 52 6.56 9.09 1.00
C LEU A 52 7.11 9.64 2.33
N PHE A 53 7.92 8.85 3.04
CA PHE A 53 8.58 9.29 4.25
C PHE A 53 9.57 10.44 4.00
N GLN A 54 10.36 10.35 2.93
CA GLN A 54 11.27 11.43 2.55
C GLN A 54 10.49 12.70 2.16
N ILE A 55 9.39 12.58 1.41
CA ILE A 55 8.50 13.70 1.08
C ILE A 55 7.97 14.37 2.35
N ALA A 56 7.48 13.59 3.33
CA ALA A 56 7.03 14.10 4.61
C ALA A 56 8.11 14.93 5.32
N ASN A 57 9.36 14.49 5.25
CA ASN A 57 10.51 15.12 5.91
C ASN A 57 11.12 16.31 5.15
N LEU A 58 10.69 16.60 3.91
CA LEU A 58 11.15 17.79 3.19
C LEU A 58 10.78 19.10 3.93
N LYS A 59 9.65 19.11 4.63
CA LYS A 59 9.16 20.28 5.39
C LYS A 59 9.28 20.13 6.91
N ASN A 60 9.45 18.91 7.45
CA ASN A 60 9.54 18.62 8.88
C ASN A 60 10.92 18.10 9.28
N LYS A 61 11.51 18.66 10.35
CA LYS A 61 12.86 18.31 10.84
C LYS A 61 12.88 17.12 11.82
N GLU A 62 11.74 16.60 12.24
CA GLU A 62 11.64 15.44 13.14
C GLU A 62 10.97 14.26 12.41
N PRO A 63 11.77 13.26 11.97
CA PRO A 63 11.28 12.15 11.16
C PRO A 63 10.75 11.03 12.05
N GLN A 64 9.44 10.97 12.24
CA GLN A 64 8.79 9.81 12.87
C GLN A 64 7.55 9.41 12.08
N LEU A 65 7.30 8.10 12.00
CA LEU A 65 6.03 7.60 11.49
C LEU A 65 4.95 7.92 12.55
N PRO A 66 3.82 8.49 12.13
CA PRO A 66 2.69 8.75 13.02
C PRO A 66 2.09 7.44 13.52
N ASP A 67 1.31 7.53 14.59
CA ASP A 67 0.44 6.42 15.00
C ASP A 67 -0.89 6.42 14.22
N VAL A 68 -1.71 5.38 14.42
CA VAL A 68 -2.99 5.22 13.71
C VAL A 68 -4.00 6.31 14.07
N GLU A 69 -4.01 6.78 15.33
CA GLU A 69 -4.94 7.82 15.78
C GLU A 69 -4.58 9.18 15.18
N GLU A 70 -3.29 9.47 15.04
CA GLU A 70 -2.78 10.63 14.32
C GLU A 70 -3.17 10.58 12.84
N CYS A 71 -3.08 9.41 12.21
CA CYS A 71 -3.47 9.28 10.82
C CYS A 71 -4.96 9.41 10.55
N GLU A 72 -5.81 8.94 11.46
CA GLU A 72 -7.24 9.21 11.37
C GLU A 72 -7.54 10.72 11.39
N LYS A 73 -6.82 11.49 12.20
CA LYS A 73 -7.00 12.95 12.31
C LYS A 73 -6.49 13.70 11.08
N GLU A 74 -5.34 13.28 10.54
CA GLU A 74 -4.63 14.03 9.48
C GLU A 74 -5.05 13.60 8.06
N ALA A 75 -5.29 12.31 7.86
CA ALA A 75 -5.59 11.73 6.55
C ALA A 75 -7.03 11.19 6.45
N GLY A 76 -7.74 11.11 7.57
CA GLY A 76 -9.14 10.73 7.62
C GLY A 76 -9.36 9.26 7.95
N TYR A 77 -10.64 8.93 8.12
CA TYR A 77 -11.10 7.61 8.56
C TYR A 77 -10.74 6.46 7.60
N LEU A 78 -10.62 6.73 6.30
CA LEU A 78 -10.27 5.71 5.29
C LEU A 78 -8.87 5.10 5.49
N ILE A 79 -7.89 5.90 5.92
CA ILE A 79 -6.55 5.38 6.26
C ILE A 79 -6.60 4.43 7.43
N LYS A 80 -7.40 4.75 8.47
CA LYS A 80 -7.60 3.86 9.61
C LYS A 80 -8.26 2.54 9.19
N GLU A 81 -9.33 2.60 8.41
CA GLU A 81 -9.97 1.39 7.88
C GLU A 81 -8.99 0.54 7.07
N SER A 82 -8.15 1.17 6.27
CA SER A 82 -7.11 0.47 5.50
C SER A 82 -6.10 -0.23 6.41
N LEU A 83 -5.61 0.46 7.45
CA LEU A 83 -4.70 -0.13 8.44
C LEU A 83 -5.34 -1.30 9.22
N GLU A 84 -6.61 -1.17 9.62
CA GLU A 84 -7.37 -2.25 10.27
C GLU A 84 -7.54 -3.46 9.34
N LYS A 85 -7.81 -3.22 8.06
CA LYS A 85 -7.94 -4.26 7.03
C LYS A 85 -6.62 -5.00 6.80
N ILE A 86 -5.48 -4.30 6.85
CA ILE A 86 -4.14 -4.92 6.85
C ILE A 86 -3.99 -5.85 8.05
N GLN A 87 -4.32 -5.40 9.26
CA GLN A 87 -4.21 -6.25 10.46
C GLN A 87 -5.11 -7.49 10.36
N PHE A 88 -6.32 -7.33 9.83
CA PHE A 88 -7.23 -8.45 9.60
C PHE A 88 -6.67 -9.47 8.59
N LEU A 89 -6.02 -9.01 7.52
CA LEU A 89 -5.35 -9.89 6.55
C LEU A 89 -4.15 -10.61 7.18
N LYS A 90 -3.33 -9.91 7.97
CA LYS A 90 -2.21 -10.52 8.72
C LYS A 90 -2.71 -11.64 9.63
N MET A 91 -3.79 -11.39 10.37
CA MET A 91 -4.43 -12.40 11.23
C MET A 91 -4.89 -13.63 10.42
N GLN A 92 -5.47 -13.44 9.24
CA GLN A 92 -5.91 -14.56 8.38
C GLN A 92 -4.73 -15.39 7.84
N ILE A 93 -3.60 -14.75 7.57
CA ILE A 93 -2.37 -15.46 7.20
C ILE A 93 -1.93 -16.35 8.37
N ASP A 94 -1.92 -15.80 9.59
CA ASP A 94 -1.50 -16.50 10.80
C ASP A 94 -2.47 -17.63 11.22
N GLN A 95 -3.77 -17.51 10.90
CA GLN A 95 -4.81 -18.53 11.16
C GLN A 95 -4.89 -19.65 10.11
N ASP A 96 -3.89 -19.76 9.27
CA ASP A 96 -3.81 -20.77 8.23
C ASP A 96 -4.96 -20.78 7.19
N ILE A 97 -5.63 -19.66 6.96
CA ILE A 97 -6.64 -19.51 5.89
C ILE A 97 -6.02 -19.83 4.51
N PRO A 98 -6.70 -20.54 3.58
CA PRO A 98 -6.13 -20.87 2.27
C PRO A 98 -5.57 -19.64 1.55
N ILE A 99 -4.33 -19.76 1.05
CA ILE A 99 -3.59 -18.62 0.48
C ILE A 99 -4.33 -17.95 -0.68
N ILE A 100 -5.12 -18.72 -1.43
CA ILE A 100 -5.94 -18.21 -2.53
C ILE A 100 -7.07 -17.29 -2.05
N ASP A 101 -7.62 -17.53 -0.86
CA ASP A 101 -8.71 -16.73 -0.31
C ASP A 101 -8.18 -15.45 0.33
N VAL A 102 -7.02 -15.53 0.99
CA VAL A 102 -6.29 -14.35 1.44
C VAL A 102 -5.89 -13.47 0.24
N MET A 103 -5.41 -14.07 -0.86
CA MET A 103 -5.02 -13.32 -2.05
C MET A 103 -6.17 -12.56 -2.71
N LYS A 104 -7.38 -13.14 -2.75
CA LYS A 104 -8.56 -12.43 -3.26
C LYS A 104 -8.84 -11.18 -2.43
N LYS A 105 -8.82 -11.31 -1.11
CA LYS A 105 -9.06 -10.17 -0.20
C LYS A 105 -7.92 -9.14 -0.27
N LEU A 106 -6.69 -9.58 -0.51
CA LEU A 106 -5.57 -8.68 -0.78
C LEU A 106 -5.78 -7.89 -2.07
N ILE A 107 -6.27 -8.53 -3.14
CA ILE A 107 -6.64 -7.82 -4.38
C ILE A 107 -7.73 -6.78 -4.09
N ASP A 108 -8.79 -7.15 -3.37
CA ASP A 108 -9.89 -6.23 -3.02
C ASP A 108 -9.38 -5.05 -2.15
N PHE A 109 -8.36 -5.29 -1.32
CA PHE A 109 -7.69 -4.28 -0.52
C PHE A 109 -6.86 -3.32 -1.38
N GLU A 110 -6.00 -3.85 -2.25
CA GLU A 110 -5.17 -3.05 -3.17
C GLU A 110 -6.03 -2.24 -4.15
N GLU A 111 -7.15 -2.80 -4.63
CA GLU A 111 -8.13 -2.05 -5.44
C GLU A 111 -8.69 -0.85 -4.68
N SER A 112 -9.09 -1.05 -3.41
CA SER A 112 -9.61 0.02 -2.55
C SER A 112 -8.56 1.11 -2.31
N ILE A 113 -7.32 0.74 -2.02
CA ILE A 113 -6.21 1.69 -1.80
C ILE A 113 -5.84 2.41 -3.10
N SER A 114 -5.78 1.70 -4.22
CA SER A 114 -5.47 2.32 -5.51
C SER A 114 -6.57 3.31 -5.92
N GLU A 115 -7.84 3.01 -5.66
CA GLU A 115 -8.94 3.96 -5.85
C GLU A 115 -8.81 5.18 -4.92
N GLU A 116 -8.41 4.99 -3.67
CA GLU A 116 -8.17 6.09 -2.72
C GLU A 116 -6.98 6.97 -3.16
N TYR A 117 -5.86 6.36 -3.58
CA TYR A 117 -4.74 7.07 -4.19
C TYR A 117 -5.19 7.81 -5.46
N LEU A 118 -6.01 7.19 -6.31
CA LEU A 118 -6.52 7.82 -7.53
C LEU A 118 -7.52 8.94 -7.25
N ILE A 119 -8.34 8.85 -6.21
CA ILE A 119 -9.23 9.95 -5.78
C ILE A 119 -8.40 11.07 -5.16
N THR A 120 -7.38 10.73 -4.38
CA THR A 120 -6.42 11.69 -3.81
C THR A 120 -5.67 12.40 -4.92
N ILE A 121 -5.20 11.67 -5.93
CA ILE A 121 -4.50 12.20 -7.10
C ILE A 121 -5.49 12.95 -8.00
N HIS A 122 -6.51 12.32 -8.55
CA HIS A 122 -7.37 12.91 -9.59
C HIS A 122 -8.55 13.74 -9.08
N GLY A 123 -8.89 13.68 -7.79
CA GLY A 123 -9.84 14.60 -7.19
C GLY A 123 -9.35 16.05 -7.32
N LYS A 124 -10.24 17.02 -7.06
CA LYS A 124 -9.90 18.46 -7.00
C LYS A 124 -8.70 18.79 -6.09
N ALA A 125 -8.20 17.80 -5.34
CA ALA A 125 -7.00 17.82 -4.53
C ALA A 125 -5.71 18.07 -5.35
N LEU A 126 -5.48 17.53 -6.56
CA LEU A 126 -4.18 17.75 -7.27
C LEU A 126 -3.90 19.21 -7.67
N LYS A 127 -4.95 20.03 -7.84
CA LYS A 127 -4.77 21.47 -8.09
C LYS A 127 -4.19 22.21 -6.89
N ASN A 128 -4.28 21.63 -5.69
CA ASN A 128 -3.90 22.25 -4.42
C ASN A 128 -2.95 21.40 -3.55
N LEU A 129 -2.67 20.14 -3.92
CA LEU A 129 -2.05 19.10 -3.06
C LEU A 129 -0.59 19.38 -2.75
N GLU A 130 0.18 19.76 -3.77
CA GLU A 130 1.60 20.06 -3.64
C GLU A 130 2.00 20.97 -4.79
N SER A 131 2.73 22.05 -4.48
CA SER A 131 3.20 22.99 -5.51
C SER A 131 4.39 22.42 -6.27
N ASP A 132 5.14 21.51 -5.62
CA ASP A 132 6.36 20.93 -6.17
C ASP A 132 6.05 19.91 -7.30
N PRO A 133 6.53 20.15 -8.54
CA PRO A 133 6.31 19.25 -9.67
C PRO A 133 7.00 17.90 -9.51
N ILE A 134 8.10 17.81 -8.77
CA ILE A 134 8.84 16.55 -8.56
C ILE A 134 8.04 15.63 -7.63
N VAL A 135 7.52 16.18 -6.52
CA VAL A 135 6.68 15.40 -5.58
C VAL A 135 5.44 14.87 -6.29
N LYS A 136 4.81 15.69 -7.14
CA LYS A 136 3.67 15.26 -7.97
C LYS A 136 4.00 14.07 -8.87
N GLU A 137 5.14 14.10 -9.55
CA GLU A 137 5.52 13.00 -10.44
C GLU A 137 5.85 11.74 -9.63
N ILE A 138 6.50 11.87 -8.46
CA ILE A 138 6.76 10.74 -7.55
C ILE A 138 5.46 10.07 -7.11
N VAL A 139 4.47 10.84 -6.64
CA VAL A 139 3.18 10.30 -6.20
C VAL A 139 2.44 9.62 -7.35
N LYS A 140 2.53 10.18 -8.57
CA LYS A 140 1.97 9.57 -9.76
C LYS A 140 2.65 8.23 -10.11
N TYR A 141 3.98 8.15 -10.00
CA TYR A 141 4.71 6.89 -10.17
C TYR A 141 4.22 5.84 -9.18
N ILE A 142 4.06 6.19 -7.90
CA ILE A 142 3.53 5.28 -6.87
C ILE A 142 2.16 4.74 -7.29
N ALA A 143 1.22 5.61 -7.68
CA ALA A 143 -0.12 5.16 -8.08
C ALA A 143 -0.15 4.29 -9.35
N ASP A 144 0.78 4.52 -10.29
CA ASP A 144 0.92 3.64 -11.46
C ASP A 144 1.58 2.31 -11.09
N ASP A 145 2.44 2.27 -10.06
CA ASP A 145 2.98 1.04 -9.48
C ASP A 145 1.84 0.22 -8.82
N GLU A 146 0.95 0.85 -8.03
CA GLU A 146 -0.18 0.16 -7.38
C GLU A 146 -1.12 -0.53 -8.38
N LYS A 147 -1.41 0.12 -9.52
CA LYS A 147 -2.20 -0.50 -10.61
C LYS A 147 -1.51 -1.76 -11.16
N ARG A 148 -0.18 -1.74 -11.26
CA ARG A 148 0.59 -2.90 -11.71
C ARG A 148 0.59 -3.99 -10.64
N HIS A 149 0.66 -3.66 -9.36
CA HIS A 149 0.55 -4.64 -8.27
C HIS A 149 -0.77 -5.41 -8.34
N ILE A 150 -1.91 -4.71 -8.50
CA ILE A 150 -3.22 -5.34 -8.70
C ILE A 150 -3.19 -6.30 -9.89
N HIS A 151 -2.60 -5.89 -11.01
CA HIS A 151 -2.48 -6.75 -12.19
C HIS A 151 -1.66 -8.02 -11.90
N LEU A 152 -0.50 -7.88 -11.26
CA LEU A 152 0.37 -9.00 -10.90
C LEU A 152 -0.30 -9.96 -9.92
N LEU A 153 -1.04 -9.46 -8.92
CA LEU A 153 -1.82 -10.27 -8.00
C LEU A 153 -2.94 -11.04 -8.72
N LYS A 154 -3.66 -10.40 -9.66
CA LYS A 154 -4.69 -11.06 -10.48
C LYS A 154 -4.10 -12.16 -11.36
N VAL A 155 -2.93 -11.94 -11.96
CA VAL A 155 -2.21 -12.96 -12.74
C VAL A 155 -1.79 -14.12 -11.84
N SER A 156 -1.22 -13.81 -10.67
CA SER A 156 -0.82 -14.78 -9.65
C SER A 156 -1.97 -15.68 -9.19
N CYS A 157 -3.14 -15.10 -8.96
CA CYS A 157 -4.36 -15.85 -8.65
C CYS A 157 -4.76 -16.85 -9.76
N LYS A 158 -4.60 -16.47 -11.04
CA LYS A 158 -4.90 -17.36 -12.17
C LYS A 158 -3.91 -18.52 -12.26
N ILE A 159 -2.63 -18.29 -11.94
CA ILE A 159 -1.60 -19.32 -11.91
C ILE A 159 -1.91 -20.34 -10.80
N LEU A 160 -2.19 -19.86 -9.58
CA LEU A 160 -2.58 -20.74 -8.46
C LEU A 160 -3.80 -21.61 -8.78
N LYS A 161 -4.84 -21.03 -9.40
CA LYS A 161 -6.04 -21.79 -9.78
C LYS A 161 -5.75 -22.91 -10.78
N LYS A 162 -4.72 -22.76 -11.62
CA LYS A 162 -4.30 -23.81 -12.57
C LYS A 162 -3.45 -24.88 -11.89
N ALA A 163 -2.62 -24.52 -10.92
CA ALA A 163 -1.78 -25.45 -10.18
C ALA A 163 -2.56 -26.33 -9.18
N LEU A 164 -3.75 -25.88 -8.75
CA LEU A 164 -4.65 -26.62 -7.84
C LEU A 164 -5.65 -27.54 -8.57
N LYS A 165 -5.64 -27.58 -9.90
CA LYS A 165 -6.43 -28.51 -10.72
C LYS A 165 -5.54 -29.67 -11.17
#